data_AF-A0A958AE93-F1
#
_entry.id   AF-A0A958AE93-F1
#
_cell.length_a   1.000
_cell.length_b   1.000
_cell.length_c   1.000
_cell.angle_alpha   90.00
_cell.angle_beta   90.00
_cell.angle_gamma   90.00
#
_symmetry.space_group_name_H-M   'P 1'
#
loop_
_entity.id
_entity.type
_entity.pdbx_description
1 polymer ?
#
loop_
_entity_poly.entity_id
_entity_poly.type
_entity_poly.pdbx_seq_one_letter_code
_entity_poly.pdbx_strand_id
1 'polypeptide(L)'
;LRGKSGDIRFYVTDPAVNTTWEFDPRQNLNDRQLSKMATRPDMIIYYVHRLREVLEANDIHDPIIQVEAWASLNGRPYQLLIDPDYNLAEAPEPVLASYDWIIPLQTELFAEGDFVPIEDIED
;
A
#
# COMPACT_ATOMS: atom_id res chain seq x y z
N LEU A 1 -0.09 -8.51 19.86
CA LEU A 1 0.06 -8.57 18.37
C LEU A 1 -0.80 -7.45 17.78
N ARG A 2 -0.28 -6.59 16.90
CA ARG A 2 -1.11 -5.60 16.18
C ARG A 2 -1.73 -6.29 14.97
N GLY A 3 -3.06 -6.30 14.87
CA GLY A 3 -3.77 -6.86 13.72
C GLY A 3 -3.61 -5.93 12.50
N LYS A 4 -3.14 -6.47 11.39
CA LYS A 4 -3.08 -5.78 10.09
C LYS A 4 -3.67 -6.70 9.03
N SER A 5 -4.51 -6.15 8.17
CA SER A 5 -5.03 -6.82 6.99
C SER A 5 -5.05 -5.83 5.83
N GLY A 6 -4.84 -6.32 4.62
CA GLY A 6 -4.72 -5.46 3.45
C GLY A 6 -5.16 -6.17 2.17
N ASP A 7 -5.63 -5.37 1.22
CA ASP A 7 -5.88 -5.75 -0.17
C ASP A 7 -5.07 -4.83 -1.07
N ILE A 8 -4.54 -5.35 -2.18
CA ILE A 8 -3.65 -4.57 -3.04
C ILE A 8 -3.83 -4.95 -4.51
N ARG A 9 -3.90 -3.93 -5.37
CA ARG A 9 -3.91 -4.04 -6.83
C ARG A 9 -2.83 -3.16 -7.44
N PHE A 10 -2.24 -3.65 -8.53
CA PHE A 10 -1.23 -2.94 -9.30
C PHE A 10 -1.77 -2.65 -10.69
N TYR A 11 -1.59 -1.42 -11.13
CA TYR A 11 -1.92 -0.98 -12.49
C TYR A 11 -0.64 -0.54 -13.17
N VAL A 12 -0.36 -1.14 -14.33
CA VAL A 12 0.82 -0.82 -15.12
C VAL A 12 0.36 -0.18 -16.42
N THR A 13 0.98 0.93 -16.78
CA THR A 13 0.77 1.59 -18.08
C THR A 13 2.06 1.56 -18.88
N ASP A 14 1.98 1.04 -20.11
CA ASP A 14 3.02 1.19 -21.12
C ASP A 14 2.80 2.53 -21.84
N PRO A 15 3.71 3.50 -21.68
CA PRO A 15 3.57 4.82 -22.30
C PRO A 15 3.76 4.79 -23.83
N ALA A 16 4.46 3.80 -24.39
CA ALA A 16 4.71 3.71 -25.83
C ALA A 16 3.43 3.43 -26.62
N VAL A 17 2.53 2.63 -26.06
CA VAL A 17 1.23 2.27 -26.66
C VAL A 17 0.02 2.84 -25.91
N ASN A 18 0.27 3.60 -24.83
CA ASN A 18 -0.75 4.19 -23.96
C ASN A 18 -1.81 3.18 -23.51
N THR A 19 -1.35 2.01 -23.06
CA THR A 19 -2.23 0.91 -22.63
C THR A 19 -1.98 0.60 -21.16
N THR A 20 -3.06 0.52 -20.38
CA THR A 20 -3.03 0.18 -18.96
C THR A 20 -3.66 -1.19 -18.73
N TRP A 21 -3.05 -1.99 -17.85
CA TRP A 21 -3.61 -3.28 -17.41
C TRP A 21 -3.39 -3.49 -15.91
N GLU A 22 -4.23 -4.34 -15.33
CA GLU A 22 -4.03 -4.83 -13.96
C GLU A 22 -2.95 -5.91 -13.95
N PHE A 23 -1.95 -5.74 -13.08
CA PHE A 23 -0.88 -6.70 -12.88
C PHE A 23 -1.14 -7.53 -11.62
N ASP A 24 -1.20 -8.86 -11.76
CA ASP A 24 -1.39 -9.76 -10.62
C ASP A 24 -0.05 -10.07 -9.93
N PRO A 25 0.22 -9.55 -8.71
CA PRO A 25 1.48 -9.79 -8.01
C PRO A 25 1.66 -11.27 -7.58
N ARG A 26 0.60 -12.09 -7.63
CA ARG A 26 0.68 -13.54 -7.35
C ARG A 26 1.55 -14.30 -8.36
N GLN A 27 1.87 -13.69 -9.49
CA GLN A 27 2.84 -14.22 -10.45
C GLN A 27 4.27 -14.28 -9.88
N ASN A 28 4.58 -13.48 -8.85
CA ASN A 28 5.92 -13.44 -8.24
C ASN A 28 5.92 -13.72 -6.73
N LEU A 29 4.77 -13.56 -6.07
CA LEU A 29 4.64 -13.66 -4.62
C LEU A 29 3.67 -14.76 -4.23
N ASN A 30 3.97 -15.49 -3.16
CA ASN A 30 2.96 -16.31 -2.50
C ASN A 30 2.02 -15.47 -1.63
N ASP A 31 0.87 -16.03 -1.24
CA ASP A 31 -0.17 -15.35 -0.46
C ASP A 31 0.36 -14.72 0.84
N ARG A 32 1.33 -15.37 1.50
CA ARG A 32 1.94 -14.86 2.73
C ARG A 32 2.79 -13.61 2.47
N GLN A 33 3.55 -13.57 1.37
CA GLN A 33 4.32 -12.40 0.97
C GLN A 33 3.39 -11.27 0.54
N LEU A 34 2.36 -11.59 -0.24
CA LEU A 34 1.34 -10.64 -0.68
C LEU A 34 0.62 -9.99 0.50
N SER A 35 0.14 -10.79 1.46
CA SER A 35 -0.53 -10.30 2.67
C SER A 35 0.36 -9.38 3.51
N LYS A 36 1.67 -9.67 3.58
CA LYS A 36 2.64 -8.82 4.28
C LYS A 36 2.87 -7.51 3.53
N MET A 37 3.02 -7.58 2.21
CA MET A 37 3.25 -6.42 1.34
C MET A 37 2.06 -5.46 1.36
N ALA A 38 0.82 -5.96 1.26
CA ALA A 38 -0.40 -5.15 1.20
C ALA A 38 -0.62 -4.21 2.39
N THR A 39 0.11 -4.38 3.49
CA THR A 39 -0.03 -3.57 4.72
C THR A 39 1.22 -2.74 5.05
N ARG A 40 2.18 -2.69 4.12
CA ARG A 40 3.54 -2.19 4.34
C ARG A 40 4.03 -1.34 3.17
N PRO A 41 3.99 0.00 3.29
CA PRO A 41 4.39 0.92 2.22
C PRO A 41 5.81 0.66 1.70
N ASP A 42 6.74 0.34 2.60
CA ASP A 42 8.13 0.01 2.27
C ASP A 42 8.23 -1.20 1.34
N MET A 43 7.51 -2.28 1.67
CA MET A 43 7.50 -3.48 0.84
C MET A 43 6.84 -3.24 -0.52
N ILE A 44 5.82 -2.38 -0.59
CA ILE A 44 5.15 -2.05 -1.84
C ILE A 44 6.13 -1.34 -2.79
N ILE A 45 6.87 -0.34 -2.32
CA ILE A 45 7.85 0.36 -3.16
C ILE A 45 8.94 -0.58 -3.65
N TYR A 46 9.52 -1.41 -2.77
CA TYR A 46 10.54 -2.36 -3.20
C TYR A 46 10.02 -3.32 -4.28
N TYR A 47 8.76 -3.73 -4.17
CA TYR A 47 8.13 -4.55 -5.19
C TYR A 47 7.88 -3.79 -6.49
N VAL A 48 7.43 -2.53 -6.42
CA VAL A 48 7.23 -1.67 -7.59
C VAL A 48 8.54 -1.46 -8.36
N HIS A 49 9.64 -1.15 -7.67
CA HIS A 49 10.95 -1.01 -8.32
C HIS A 49 11.40 -2.32 -8.96
N ARG A 50 11.19 -3.45 -8.30
CA ARG A 50 11.46 -4.76 -8.89
C ARG A 50 10.60 -5.05 -10.12
N LEU A 51 9.31 -4.69 -10.08
CA LEU A 51 8.38 -4.84 -11.20
C LEU A 51 8.83 -3.96 -12.38
N ARG A 52 9.24 -2.72 -12.12
CA ARG A 52 9.82 -1.81 -13.12
C ARG A 52 11.01 -2.46 -13.84
N GLU A 53 11.99 -2.98 -13.10
CA GLU A 53 13.16 -3.66 -13.70
C GLU A 53 12.74 -4.82 -14.62
N VAL A 54 11.73 -5.60 -14.20
CA VAL A 54 11.23 -6.72 -15.00
C VAL A 54 10.54 -6.22 -16.28
N LEU A 55 9.73 -5.17 -16.19
CA LEU A 55 9.04 -4.58 -17.35
C LEU A 55 10.04 -3.97 -18.35
N GLU A 56 11.03 -3.23 -17.87
CA GLU A 56 12.08 -2.63 -18.71
C GLU A 56 12.91 -3.72 -19.42
N ALA A 57 13.16 -4.86 -18.76
CA ALA A 57 13.81 -6.01 -19.37
C ALA A 57 12.95 -6.72 -20.45
N ASN A 58 11.67 -6.40 -20.54
CA ASN A 58 10.71 -6.92 -21.54
C ASN A 58 10.22 -5.81 -22.48
N ASP A 59 11.08 -4.82 -22.78
CA ASP A 59 10.85 -3.74 -23.75
C ASP A 59 9.71 -2.75 -23.38
N ILE A 60 9.25 -2.74 -22.12
CA ILE A 60 8.32 -1.74 -21.60
C ILE A 60 9.13 -0.68 -20.85
N HIS A 61 9.51 0.38 -21.55
CA HIS A 61 10.35 1.45 -21.01
C HIS A 61 9.54 2.51 -20.26
N ASP A 62 10.11 3.02 -19.17
CA ASP A 62 9.51 4.04 -18.30
C ASP A 62 8.05 3.74 -17.89
N PRO A 63 7.76 2.52 -17.37
CA PRO A 63 6.39 2.14 -17.03
C PRO A 63 5.85 3.04 -15.91
N ILE A 64 4.58 3.44 -16.06
CA ILE A 64 3.84 4.10 -14.97
C ILE A 64 3.19 3.00 -14.14
N ILE A 65 3.52 2.95 -12.85
CA ILE A 65 2.99 1.93 -11.92
C ILE A 65 2.22 2.62 -10.81
N GLN A 66 0.90 2.44 -10.82
CA GLN A 66 -0.03 2.94 -9.83
C GLN A 66 -0.50 1.79 -8.93
N VAL A 67 -0.76 2.07 -7.66
CA VAL A 67 -1.10 1.04 -6.68
C VAL A 67 -2.30 1.44 -5.85
N GLU A 68 -3.32 0.60 -5.88
CA GLU A 68 -4.46 0.69 -4.99
C GLU A 68 -4.22 -0.25 -3.80
N ALA A 69 -3.72 0.29 -2.69
CA ALA A 69 -3.46 -0.47 -1.46
C ALA A 69 -4.43 -0.06 -0.36
N TRP A 70 -5.33 -0.97 0.02
CA TRP A 70 -6.25 -0.78 1.14
C TRP A 70 -5.73 -1.49 2.37
N ALA A 71 -5.67 -0.82 3.52
CA ALA A 71 -5.21 -1.42 4.77
C ALA A 71 -6.14 -1.11 5.94
N SER A 72 -6.27 -2.09 6.84
CA SER A 72 -6.86 -1.93 8.16
C SER A 72 -5.78 -2.15 9.22
N LEU A 73 -5.77 -1.27 10.24
CA LEU A 73 -4.85 -1.34 11.36
C LEU A 73 -5.64 -1.41 12.68
N ASN A 74 -5.44 -2.50 13.42
CA ASN A 74 -6.09 -2.78 14.70
C ASN A 74 -7.63 -2.79 14.62
N GLY A 75 -8.20 -3.33 13.54
CA GLY A 75 -9.65 -3.49 13.39
C GLY A 75 -10.41 -2.24 12.94
N ARG A 76 -9.70 -1.13 12.66
CA ARG A 76 -10.29 0.07 12.06
C ARG A 76 -10.83 -0.20 10.66
N PRO A 77 -11.76 0.62 10.15
CA PRO A 77 -12.16 0.57 8.75
C PRO A 77 -10.96 0.59 7.79
N TYR A 78 -11.10 -0.09 6.67
CA TYR A 78 -10.10 -0.03 5.61
C TYR A 78 -10.02 1.39 5.05
N GLN A 79 -8.80 1.83 4.75
CA GLN A 79 -8.55 3.05 3.99
C GLN A 79 -7.38 2.84 3.04
N LEU A 80 -7.23 3.76 2.08
CA LEU A 80 -6.06 3.78 1.22
C LEU A 80 -4.80 4.04 2.05
N LEU A 81 -3.79 3.22 1.82
CA LEU A 81 -2.47 3.30 2.43
C LEU A 81 -1.52 4.18 1.60
N ILE A 82 -1.71 4.19 0.29
CA ILE A 82 -0.90 4.90 -0.70
C ILE A 82 -1.84 5.68 -1.61
N ASP A 83 -1.42 6.87 -2.05
CA ASP A 83 -2.08 7.63 -3.11
C ASP A 83 -2.15 6.79 -4.41
N PRO A 84 -3.35 6.40 -4.86
CA PRO A 84 -3.52 5.54 -6.03
C PRO A 84 -3.15 6.24 -7.34
N ASP A 85 -3.14 7.58 -7.37
CA ASP A 85 -2.82 8.34 -8.58
C ASP A 85 -1.30 8.54 -8.76
N TYR A 86 -0.51 8.25 -7.73
CA TYR A 86 0.94 8.45 -7.72
C TYR A 86 1.68 7.37 -8.54
N ASN A 87 2.58 7.79 -9.44
CA ASN A 87 3.48 6.87 -10.13
C ASN A 87 4.60 6.38 -9.18
N LEU A 88 4.42 5.21 -8.59
CA LEU A 88 5.40 4.63 -7.67
C LEU A 88 6.67 4.13 -8.36
N ALA A 89 6.68 3.97 -9.69
CA ALA A 89 7.88 3.55 -10.43
C ALA A 89 9.03 4.57 -10.35
N GLU A 90 8.70 5.83 -10.08
CA GLU A 90 9.64 6.94 -9.92
C GLU A 90 9.75 7.41 -8.46
N ALA A 91 9.03 6.78 -7.53
CA ALA A 91 9.10 7.12 -6.12
C ALA A 91 10.52 6.85 -5.59
N PRO A 92 11.10 7.76 -4.78
CA PRO A 92 12.37 7.50 -4.12
C PRO A 92 12.25 6.32 -3.15
N GLU A 93 13.33 5.55 -3.00
CA GLU A 93 13.37 4.47 -2.01
C GLU A 93 13.19 5.00 -0.58
N PRO A 94 12.57 4.23 0.33
CA PRO A 94 12.29 4.70 1.68
C PRO A 94 13.56 4.88 2.53
N VAL A 95 14.07 6.11 2.64
CA VAL A 95 15.00 6.58 3.68
C VAL A 95 14.23 7.20 4.84
N LEU A 96 13.71 6.37 5.75
CA LEU A 96 13.28 6.74 7.13
C LEU A 96 12.53 8.09 7.25
N ALA A 97 11.54 8.35 6.39
CA ALA A 97 10.81 9.61 6.29
C ALA A 97 9.32 9.39 6.00
N SER A 98 8.51 10.44 6.23
CA SER A 98 7.15 10.53 5.69
C SER A 98 7.23 10.87 4.21
N TYR A 99 6.53 10.15 3.36
CA TYR A 99 6.49 10.39 1.93
C TYR A 99 5.14 10.94 1.50
N ASP A 100 5.14 11.78 0.48
CA ASP A 100 3.92 12.45 -0.02
C ASP A 100 2.89 11.47 -0.59
N TRP A 101 3.34 10.29 -1.03
CA TRP A 101 2.48 9.22 -1.54
C TRP A 101 1.88 8.32 -0.45
N ILE A 102 2.26 8.46 0.82
CA ILE A 102 1.64 7.70 1.92
C ILE A 102 0.44 8.49 2.45
N ILE A 103 -0.73 7.85 2.47
CA ILE A 103 -1.94 8.47 3.03
C ILE A 103 -1.93 8.28 4.56
N PRO A 104 -2.01 9.37 5.36
CA PRO A 104 -2.07 9.27 6.81
C PRO A 104 -3.33 8.55 7.28
N LEU A 105 -3.19 7.75 8.34
CA LEU A 105 -4.32 7.12 9.02
C LEU A 105 -5.26 8.21 9.59
N GLN A 106 -6.49 8.27 9.06
CA GLN A 106 -7.47 9.30 9.42
C GLN A 106 -8.38 8.90 10.59
N THR A 107 -8.44 7.61 10.94
CA THR A 107 -9.34 7.09 11.97
C THR A 107 -8.61 6.86 13.29
N GLU A 108 -9.16 7.42 14.37
CA GLU A 108 -8.65 7.22 15.72
C GLU A 108 -8.81 5.76 16.19
N LEU A 109 -8.05 5.33 17.21
CA LEU A 109 -8.19 3.95 17.75
C LEU A 109 -9.45 3.78 18.59
N PHE A 110 -9.79 4.85 19.30
CA PHE A 110 -10.88 4.96 20.22
C PHE A 110 -11.61 6.24 19.84
N ALA A 111 -12.94 6.22 19.83
CA ALA A 111 -13.72 7.42 19.65
C ALA A 111 -13.70 8.27 20.94
N GLU A 112 -13.95 9.57 20.80
CA GLU A 112 -14.21 10.46 21.92
C GLU A 112 -15.45 9.94 22.67
N GLY A 113 -15.26 9.35 23.85
CA GLY A 113 -16.31 8.69 24.64
C GLY A 113 -16.11 7.19 24.92
N ASP A 114 -15.12 6.54 24.29
CA ASP A 114 -14.80 5.12 24.54
C ASP A 114 -14.08 4.88 25.88
N PHE A 115 -13.62 5.96 26.54
CA PHE A 115 -13.00 5.91 27.85
C PHE A 115 -14.03 6.27 28.92
N VAL A 116 -14.44 5.26 29.69
CA VAL A 116 -15.09 5.48 30.99
C VAL A 116 -13.98 5.83 32.00
N PRO A 117 -14.03 6.99 32.67
CA PRO A 117 -13.10 7.29 33.77
C PRO A 117 -13.09 6.15 34.78
N ILE A 118 -11.91 5.79 35.30
CA ILE A 118 -11.78 4.71 36.29
C ILE A 118 -12.64 4.96 37.53
N GLU A 119 -12.96 6.23 37.81
CA GLU A 119 -13.83 6.67 38.91
C GLU A 119 -15.32 6.31 38.71
N ASP A 120 -15.74 6.01 37.48
CA ASP A 120 -17.13 5.69 37.11
C ASP A 120 -17.37 4.17 36.94
N ILE A 121 -16.38 3.34 37.26
CA ILE A 121 -16.52 1.87 37.29
C ILE A 121 -16.98 1.48 38.71
N GLU A 122 -18.29 1.27 38.91
CA GLU A 122 -18.81 0.72 40.16
C GLU A 122 -18.30 -0.73 40.39
N ASP A 123 -17.89 -1.04 41.64
CA ASP A 123 -17.37 -2.33 42.12
C ASP A 123 -18.34 -3.52 41.95
#